data_AF-A0A699RZQ6-F1
#
_entry.id   AF-A0A699RZQ6-F1
#
_cell.length_a   1.000
_cell.length_b   1.000
_cell.length_c   1.000
_cell.angle_alpha   90.00
_cell.angle_beta   90.00
_cell.angle_gamma   90.00
#
_symmetry.space_group_name_H-M   'P 1'
#
loop_
_entity.id
_entity.type
_entity.pdbx_description
1 polymer ?
#
loop_
_entity_poly.entity_id
_entity_poly.type
_entity_poly.pdbx_seq_one_letter_code
_entity_poly.pdbx_strand_id
1 'polypeptide(L)'
;MFIIKFLKMIQNGVVERRNRTLIEAARTMLIYAQALLFLWAEAVATACFTQNRSIIRLRHGKTPYELMHSKLPDLSFFHVFGALCYPINDSENLSKLQSKTDIGIFISYAPTKKAFRIYNRRTR
;
A
#
# COMPACT_ATOMS: atom_id res chain seq x y z
N MET A 1 -7.81 3.61 6.67
CA MET A 1 -9.02 4.28 7.22
C MET A 1 -9.24 4.09 8.73
N PHE A 2 -8.25 3.59 9.51
CA PHE A 2 -8.34 3.60 10.97
C PHE A 2 -7.31 4.51 11.64
N ILE A 3 -6.10 4.65 11.09
CA ILE A 3 -5.15 5.66 11.60
C ILE A 3 -5.77 7.06 11.53
N ILE A 4 -6.34 7.47 10.39
CA ILE A 4 -6.91 8.81 10.24
C ILE A 4 -8.22 9.00 11.04
N LYS A 5 -9.05 7.95 11.17
CA LYS A 5 -10.36 8.05 11.83
C LYS A 5 -10.27 7.89 13.36
N PHE A 6 -9.35 7.07 13.86
CA PHE A 6 -9.14 6.82 15.29
C PHE A 6 -8.26 7.88 15.97
N LEU A 7 -7.38 8.56 15.21
CA LEU A 7 -6.57 9.65 15.74
C LEU A 7 -7.28 11.01 15.76
N LYS A 8 -8.33 11.22 14.94
CA LYS A 8 -9.04 12.51 14.89
C LYS A 8 -9.81 12.85 16.18
N MET A 9 -9.93 11.92 17.14
CA MET A 9 -10.81 12.09 18.30
C MET A 9 -10.11 12.25 19.66
N ILE A 10 -8.82 11.91 19.83
CA ILE A 10 -8.13 12.01 21.14
C ILE A 10 -6.62 12.33 20.97
N GLN A 11 -6.20 13.53 21.43
CA GLN A 11 -4.82 14.07 21.57
C GLN A 11 -3.96 14.27 20.30
N ASN A 12 -3.86 15.54 19.85
CA ASN A 12 -3.06 16.01 18.70
C ASN A 12 -1.61 15.45 18.66
N GLY A 13 -0.91 15.39 19.79
CA GLY A 13 0.50 14.95 19.80
C GLY A 13 0.74 13.48 19.42
N VAL A 14 -0.21 12.58 19.72
CA VAL A 14 -0.10 11.17 19.29
C VAL A 14 -0.36 11.04 17.79
N VAL A 15 -1.32 11.85 17.28
CA VAL A 15 -1.65 11.93 15.85
C VAL A 15 -0.48 12.43 15.04
N GLU A 16 0.12 13.54 15.47
CA GLU A 16 1.23 14.19 14.77
C GLU A 16 2.44 13.26 14.66
N ARG A 17 2.79 12.56 15.75
CA ARG A 17 3.88 11.58 15.72
C ARG A 17 3.60 10.46 14.71
N ARG A 18 2.38 9.92 14.70
CA ARG A 18 2.01 8.85 13.75
C ARG A 18 1.96 9.33 12.31
N ASN A 19 1.42 10.52 12.06
CA ASN A 19 1.40 11.11 10.72
C ASN A 19 2.82 11.34 10.20
N ARG A 20 3.74 11.81 11.06
CA ARG A 20 5.16 11.96 10.70
C ARG A 20 5.78 10.63 10.30
N THR A 21 5.62 9.57 11.11
CA THR A 21 6.13 8.23 10.77
C THR A 21 5.56 7.68 9.47
N LEU A 22 4.27 7.94 9.17
CA LEU A 22 3.66 7.52 7.92
C LEU A 22 4.22 8.27 6.71
N ILE A 23 4.39 9.58 6.82
CA ILE A 23 4.96 10.41 5.76
C ILE A 23 6.41 9.99 5.48
N GLU A 24 7.21 9.78 6.53
CA GLU A 24 8.59 9.29 6.37
C GLU A 24 8.64 7.90 5.72
N ALA A 25 7.77 6.98 6.13
CA ALA A 25 7.69 5.66 5.48
C ALA A 25 7.25 5.74 4.02
N ALA A 26 6.34 6.65 3.67
CA ALA A 26 5.94 6.86 2.29
C ALA A 26 7.08 7.47 1.44
N ARG A 27 7.84 8.42 2.02
CA ARG A 27 9.03 9.00 1.38
C ARG A 27 10.08 7.94 1.09
N THR A 28 10.38 7.07 2.05
CA THR A 28 11.36 5.99 1.84
C THR A 28 10.89 4.99 0.78
N MET A 29 9.60 4.65 0.75
CA MET A 29 9.02 3.81 -0.31
C MET A 29 9.18 4.43 -1.70
N LEU A 30 8.92 5.74 -1.86
CA LEU A 30 9.07 6.43 -3.14
C LEU A 30 10.53 6.45 -3.61
N ILE A 31 11.47 6.78 -2.70
CA ILE A 31 12.91 6.82 -3.00
C ILE A 31 13.40 5.43 -3.40
N TYR A 32 13.05 4.40 -2.62
CA TYR A 32 13.42 3.02 -2.90
C TYR A 32 12.93 2.55 -4.28
N ALA A 33 11.67 2.84 -4.60
CA ALA A 33 11.06 2.45 -5.87
C ALA A 33 11.47 3.33 -7.06
N GLN A 34 12.25 4.40 -6.85
CA GLN A 34 12.49 5.47 -7.84
C GLN A 34 11.18 5.95 -8.48
N ALA A 35 10.12 6.01 -7.68
CA ALA A 35 8.78 6.31 -8.14
C ALA A 35 8.54 7.82 -8.25
N LEU A 36 7.70 8.21 -9.21
CA LEU A 36 7.34 9.59 -9.44
C LEU A 36 6.54 10.16 -8.25
N LEU A 37 6.81 11.42 -7.89
CA LEU A 37 6.21 12.07 -6.72
C LEU A 37 4.67 12.06 -6.75
N PHE A 38 4.04 12.09 -7.92
CA PHE A 38 2.57 12.04 -8.02
C PHE A 38 1.97 10.77 -7.41
N LEU A 39 2.75 9.69 -7.25
CA LEU A 39 2.32 8.44 -6.59
C LEU A 39 2.36 8.53 -5.05
N TRP A 40 2.63 9.69 -4.46
CA TRP A 40 2.73 9.87 -3.01
C TRP A 40 1.50 9.37 -2.23
N ALA A 41 0.30 9.58 -2.75
CA ALA A 41 -0.93 9.13 -2.10
C ALA A 41 -1.00 7.59 -2.02
N GLU A 42 -0.50 6.90 -3.05
CA GLU A 42 -0.42 5.43 -3.11
C GLU A 42 0.65 4.91 -2.14
N ALA A 43 1.80 5.59 -2.08
CA ALA A 43 2.85 5.26 -1.11
C ALA A 43 2.36 5.43 0.34
N VAL A 44 1.65 6.51 0.65
CA VAL A 44 1.03 6.73 1.98
C VAL A 44 -0.01 5.66 2.29
N ALA A 45 -0.85 5.29 1.32
CA ALA A 45 -1.83 4.23 1.49
C ALA A 45 -1.16 2.88 1.78
N THR A 46 -0.09 2.55 1.06
CA THR A 46 0.71 1.33 1.23
C THR A 46 1.41 1.30 2.59
N ALA A 47 2.07 2.40 2.99
CA ALA A 47 2.67 2.54 4.31
C ALA A 47 1.63 2.38 5.44
N CYS A 48 0.44 2.97 5.28
CA CYS A 48 -0.65 2.80 6.22
C CYS A 48 -1.15 1.35 6.26
N PHE A 49 -1.27 0.69 5.11
CA PHE A 49 -1.73 -0.69 5.01
C PHE A 49 -0.77 -1.67 5.70
N THR A 50 0.54 -1.51 5.48
CA THR A 50 1.60 -2.32 6.08
C THR A 50 1.68 -2.10 7.58
N GLN A 51 1.86 -0.85 8.02
CA GLN A 51 2.03 -0.54 9.44
C GLN A 51 0.84 -0.98 10.29
N ASN A 52 -0.39 -0.89 9.78
CA ASN A 52 -1.58 -1.34 10.52
C ASN A 52 -1.62 -2.85 10.78
N ARG A 53 -0.91 -3.64 9.96
CA ARG A 53 -0.94 -5.10 9.99
C ARG A 53 0.36 -5.73 10.47
N SER A 54 1.47 -5.00 10.49
CA SER A 54 2.78 -5.51 10.92
C SER A 54 3.27 -4.92 12.23
N ILE A 55 2.91 -3.68 12.57
CA ILE A 55 3.41 -3.05 13.81
C ILE A 55 2.58 -3.53 14.98
N ILE A 56 3.23 -4.27 15.88
CA ILE A 56 2.65 -4.68 17.15
C ILE A 56 2.67 -3.50 18.12
N ARG A 57 1.52 -3.19 18.74
CA ARG A 57 1.49 -2.26 19.87
C ARG A 57 1.86 -3.01 21.14
N LEU A 58 3.03 -2.70 21.70
CA LEU A 58 3.57 -3.33 22.90
C LEU A 58 2.57 -3.45 24.05
N ARG A 59 1.77 -2.39 24.30
CA ARG A 59 0.76 -2.38 25.37
C ARG A 59 -0.27 -3.51 25.28
N HIS A 60 -0.58 -3.97 24.06
CA HIS A 60 -1.63 -4.97 23.82
C HIS A 60 -1.10 -6.28 23.24
N GLY A 61 0.19 -6.33 22.86
CA GLY A 61 0.77 -7.48 22.15
C GLY A 61 0.09 -7.79 20.81
N LYS A 62 -0.66 -6.84 20.24
CA LYS A 62 -1.49 -7.02 19.04
C LYS A 62 -1.25 -5.93 18.01
N THR A 63 -1.51 -6.24 16.74
CA THR A 63 -1.49 -5.26 15.65
C THR A 63 -2.74 -4.37 15.67
N PRO A 64 -2.70 -3.13 15.13
CA PRO A 64 -3.89 -2.31 14.98
C PRO A 64 -5.03 -3.01 14.21
N TYR A 65 -4.70 -3.84 13.22
CA TYR A 65 -5.67 -4.65 12.47
C TYR A 65 -6.37 -5.69 13.36
N GLU A 66 -5.63 -6.41 14.20
CA GLU A 66 -6.20 -7.37 15.16
C GLU A 66 -7.10 -6.70 16.18
N LEU A 67 -6.70 -5.55 16.71
CA LEU A 67 -7.50 -4.81 17.70
C LEU A 67 -8.86 -4.36 17.14
N MET A 68 -8.94 -4.19 15.83
CA MET A 68 -10.05 -3.59 15.12
C MET A 68 -10.99 -4.60 14.48
N HIS A 69 -10.46 -5.70 13.99
CA HIS A 69 -11.22 -6.76 13.34
C HIS A 69 -11.26 -8.06 14.13
N SER A 70 -10.57 -8.13 15.28
CA SER A 70 -10.45 -9.33 16.09
C SER A 70 -9.94 -10.55 15.30
N LYS A 71 -9.17 -10.29 14.23
CA LYS A 71 -8.66 -11.28 13.28
C LYS A 71 -7.18 -11.05 13.02
N LEU A 72 -6.41 -12.13 12.93
CA LEU A 72 -5.01 -12.07 12.52
C LEU A 72 -4.89 -11.57 11.06
N PRO A 73 -3.98 -10.64 10.77
CA PRO A 73 -3.75 -10.20 9.40
C PRO A 73 -3.13 -11.33 8.58
N ASP A 74 -3.65 -11.53 7.38
CA ASP A 74 -2.98 -12.38 6.37
C ASP A 74 -1.75 -11.64 5.84
N LEU A 75 -0.56 -12.13 6.22
CA LEU A 75 0.71 -11.53 5.79
C LEU A 75 1.21 -12.03 4.43
N SER A 76 0.62 -13.10 3.89
CA SER A 76 1.00 -13.63 2.56
C SER A 76 0.69 -12.64 1.43
N PHE A 77 -0.18 -11.69 1.70
CA PHE A 77 -0.64 -10.68 0.74
C PHE A 77 0.31 -9.48 0.60
N PHE A 78 1.42 -9.43 1.36
CA PHE A 78 2.35 -8.31 1.31
C PHE A 78 3.28 -8.37 0.11
N HIS A 79 3.34 -7.25 -0.62
CA HIS A 79 4.32 -7.01 -1.67
C HIS A 79 5.06 -5.69 -1.43
N VAL A 80 6.30 -5.66 -1.91
CA VAL A 80 7.18 -4.49 -1.81
C VAL A 80 6.68 -3.41 -2.76
N PHE A 81 6.46 -2.19 -2.25
CA PHE A 81 6.15 -1.02 -3.07
C PHE A 81 7.22 -0.81 -4.15
N GLY A 82 6.78 -0.64 -5.40
CA GLY A 82 7.68 -0.52 -6.55
C GLY A 82 8.12 -1.86 -7.17
N ALA A 83 7.67 -3.01 -6.63
CA ALA A 83 7.98 -4.31 -7.22
C ALA A 83 7.47 -4.40 -8.67
N LEU A 84 8.30 -4.97 -9.55
CA LEU A 84 7.91 -5.27 -10.92
C LEU A 84 6.77 -6.28 -10.94
N CYS A 85 5.78 -6.02 -11.77
CA CYS A 85 4.64 -6.89 -11.98
C CYS A 85 4.29 -6.95 -13.46
N TYR A 86 3.76 -8.10 -13.88
CA TYR A 86 3.42 -8.38 -15.27
C TYR A 86 1.92 -8.60 -15.40
N PRO A 87 1.10 -7.52 -15.35
CA PRO A 87 -0.33 -7.65 -15.55
C PRO A 87 -0.61 -8.19 -16.95
N ILE A 88 -1.59 -9.11 -17.02
CA ILE A 88 -2.11 -9.59 -18.29
C ILE A 88 -2.82 -8.43 -18.97
N ASN A 89 -2.49 -8.21 -20.24
CA ASN A 89 -3.13 -7.26 -21.10
C ASN A 89 -4.35 -7.94 -21.73
N ASP A 90 -5.55 -7.61 -21.23
CA ASP A 90 -6.82 -8.18 -21.71
C ASP A 90 -7.36 -7.43 -22.94
N SER A 91 -6.55 -6.63 -23.65
CA SER A 91 -7.01 -5.95 -24.85
C SER A 91 -7.38 -6.93 -25.96
N GLU A 92 -8.60 -6.80 -26.47
CA GLU A 92 -9.19 -7.69 -27.51
C GLU A 92 -8.42 -7.65 -28.85
N ASN A 93 -7.52 -6.68 -29.03
CA ASN A 93 -6.78 -6.44 -30.28
C ASN A 93 -5.37 -7.07 -30.34
N LEU A 94 -5.02 -7.98 -29.42
CA LEU A 94 -3.70 -8.62 -29.42
C LEU A 94 -3.60 -9.66 -30.55
N SER A 95 -2.67 -9.43 -31.49
CA SER A 95 -2.34 -10.44 -32.51
C SER A 95 -1.64 -11.65 -31.88
N LYS A 96 -1.69 -12.82 -32.54
CA LYS A 96 -1.19 -14.12 -32.03
C LYS A 96 0.24 -14.11 -31.45
N LEU A 97 1.08 -13.14 -31.83
CA LEU A 97 2.50 -13.05 -31.46
C LEU A 97 2.85 -11.83 -30.57
N GLN A 98 1.88 -10.97 -30.22
CA GLN A 98 2.17 -9.82 -29.35
C GLN A 98 2.31 -10.22 -27.88
N SER A 99 3.08 -9.43 -27.12
CA SER A 99 3.25 -9.62 -25.68
C SER A 99 1.89 -9.50 -24.97
N LYS A 100 1.43 -10.58 -24.35
CA LYS A 100 0.18 -10.63 -23.58
C LYS A 100 0.27 -9.99 -22.20
N THR A 101 1.44 -9.47 -21.82
CA THR A 101 1.68 -8.88 -20.51
C THR A 101 2.36 -7.54 -20.68
N ASP A 102 1.90 -6.56 -19.94
CA ASP A 102 2.61 -5.30 -19.78
C ASP A 102 3.58 -5.36 -18.61
N ILE A 103 4.47 -4.37 -18.53
CA ILE A 103 5.35 -4.17 -17.38
C ILE A 103 4.74 -3.06 -16.54
N GLY A 104 4.43 -3.39 -15.28
CA GLY A 104 3.95 -2.46 -14.29
C GLY A 104 4.81 -2.47 -13.03
N ILE A 105 4.55 -1.49 -12.18
CA ILE A 105 5.07 -1.44 -10.81
C ILE A 105 3.91 -1.50 -9.82
N PHE A 106 4.09 -2.27 -8.75
CA PHE A 106 3.13 -2.34 -7.66
C PHE A 106 3.11 -1.01 -6.90
N ILE A 107 1.94 -0.39 -6.78
CA ILE A 107 1.79 0.93 -6.12
C ILE A 107 0.94 0.86 -4.86
N SER A 108 -0.12 0.05 -4.81
CA SER A 108 -0.95 -0.05 -3.61
C SER A 108 -1.91 -1.23 -3.61
N TYR A 109 -2.58 -1.42 -2.48
CA TYR A 109 -3.62 -2.43 -2.31
C TYR A 109 -4.99 -1.84 -2.67
N ALA A 110 -5.85 -2.63 -3.31
CA ALA A 110 -7.23 -2.23 -3.55
C ALA A 110 -8.01 -2.12 -2.22
N PRO A 111 -8.89 -1.11 -2.05
CA PRO A 111 -9.55 -0.85 -0.78
C PRO A 111 -10.62 -1.89 -0.41
N THR A 112 -11.29 -2.48 -1.41
CA THR A 112 -12.49 -3.31 -1.22
C THR A 112 -12.32 -4.75 -1.70
N LYS A 113 -11.27 -5.07 -2.46
CA LYS A 113 -11.04 -6.38 -3.07
C LYS A 113 -9.65 -6.90 -2.71
N LYS A 114 -9.46 -8.22 -2.73
CA LYS A 114 -8.12 -8.85 -2.68
C LYS A 114 -7.45 -8.67 -4.04
N ALA A 115 -7.05 -7.45 -4.33
CA ALA A 115 -6.44 -7.05 -5.60
C ALA A 115 -5.34 -6.00 -5.36
N PHE A 116 -4.45 -5.88 -6.33
CA PHE A 116 -3.37 -4.90 -6.35
C PHE A 116 -3.67 -3.78 -7.33
N ARG A 117 -3.18 -2.58 -7.02
CA ARG A 117 -3.13 -1.45 -7.93
C ARG A 117 -1.72 -1.41 -8.50
N ILE A 118 -1.67 -1.40 -9.83
CA ILE A 118 -0.45 -1.48 -10.62
C ILE A 118 -0.38 -0.20 -11.45
N TYR A 119 0.79 0.43 -11.46
CA TYR A 119 1.08 1.52 -12.38
C TYR A 119 1.81 0.99 -13.60
N ASN A 120 1.21 1.12 -14.76
CA ASN A 120 1.78 0.76 -16.05
C ASN A 120 2.33 2.02 -16.73
N ARG A 121 3.65 2.06 -16.95
CA ARG A 121 4.35 3.19 -17.58
C ARG A 121 3.99 3.38 -19.06
N ARG A 122 3.47 2.34 -19.73
CA ARG A 122 3.09 2.45 -21.15
C ARG A 122 1.80 3.23 -21.35
N THR A 123 0.85 3.07 -20.45
CA THR A 123 -0.51 3.61 -20.62
C THR A 123 -0.70 5.01 -20.05
N ARG A 124 0.24 5.51 -19.22
CA ARG A 124 0.20 6.84 -18.58
C ARG A 124 1.59 7.36 -18.24
#